data_AF-A0A7G6WV00-F1
#
_entry.id   AF-A0A7G6WV00-F1
#
_cell.length_a   1.000
_cell.length_b   1.000
_cell.length_c   1.000
_cell.angle_alpha   90.00
_cell.angle_beta   90.00
_cell.angle_gamma   90.00
#
_symmetry.space_group_name_H-M   'P 1'
#
loop_
_entity.id
_entity.type
_entity.pdbx_description
1 polymer ?
#
loop_
_entity_poly.entity_id
_entity_poly.type
_entity_poly.pdbx_seq_one_letter_code
_entity_poly.pdbx_strand_id
1 'polypeptide(L)'
;MPIKGASMSDKVETELEFKMGLEMLPLQFPKIDSWRSNPLSQAPPRSALFGDDRRTDPYQSSHLAIRLLSISVDNLHCLKTVISEGKSLHMYAPFGMLRAAIESSATVLWQLSPSRRKERVCRSLGLQYRDAKEERNAENVATARLHSSNQASSNRMRRIEGLAAAADLSEAELRQWVSTRTRQVREGGKHAQIGSQLTELTWQICSGMAHGQNWSTLSMLDRQEVASFGETVATYKLTANAMKIG
;
A
#
# COMPACT_ATOMS: atom_id res chain seq x y z
N MET A 1 -12.89 36.66 19.84
CA MET A 1 -11.48 36.17 19.82
C MET A 1 -11.19 35.67 18.40
N PRO A 2 -10.29 36.30 17.64
CA PRO A 2 -9.97 35.83 16.31
C PRO A 2 -9.01 34.64 16.39
N ILE A 3 -9.38 33.54 15.72
CA ILE A 3 -8.48 32.41 15.48
C ILE A 3 -7.42 32.92 14.49
N LYS A 4 -6.17 33.06 14.95
CA LYS A 4 -5.02 33.31 14.09
C LYS A 4 -4.88 32.13 13.14
N GLY A 5 -5.35 32.29 11.91
CA GLY A 5 -5.01 31.41 10.80
C GLY A 5 -3.51 31.47 10.57
N ALA A 6 -2.83 30.34 10.75
CA ALA A 6 -1.51 30.16 10.18
C ALA A 6 -1.70 30.19 8.65
N SER A 7 -1.37 31.33 8.04
CA SER A 7 -1.15 31.43 6.60
C SER A 7 0.05 30.55 6.26
N MET A 8 -0.21 29.27 5.97
CA MET A 8 0.66 28.55 5.05
C MET A 8 0.41 29.20 3.69
N SER A 9 1.43 29.90 3.19
CA SER A 9 1.37 30.63 1.93
C SER A 9 0.74 29.75 0.84
N ASP A 10 -0.32 30.24 0.20
CA ASP A 10 -0.88 29.70 -1.03
C ASP A 10 0.17 29.85 -2.15
N LYS A 11 1.18 28.99 -2.15
CA LYS A 11 2.11 28.87 -3.26
C LYS A 11 1.40 28.07 -4.34
N VAL A 12 0.83 28.79 -5.29
CA VAL A 12 0.44 28.26 -6.60
C VAL A 12 1.67 27.58 -7.20
N GLU A 13 1.53 26.32 -7.62
CA GLU A 13 2.55 25.61 -8.39
C GLU A 13 3.05 26.50 -9.52
N THR A 14 4.36 26.74 -9.57
CA THR A 14 4.95 27.49 -10.67
C THR A 14 4.83 26.65 -11.95
N GLU A 15 4.70 27.32 -13.10
CA GLU A 15 4.64 26.61 -14.39
C GLU A 15 5.87 25.73 -14.64
N LEU A 16 7.00 26.07 -14.02
CA LEU A 16 8.22 25.27 -14.02
C LEU A 16 8.06 23.95 -13.25
N GLU A 17 7.48 23.99 -12.05
CA GLU A 17 7.26 22.81 -11.20
C GLU A 17 6.27 21.84 -11.87
N PHE A 18 5.19 22.37 -12.45
CA PHE A 18 4.22 21.57 -13.21
C PHE A 18 4.89 20.87 -14.41
N LYS A 19 5.72 21.59 -15.17
CA LYS A 19 6.48 21.01 -16.30
C LYS A 19 7.47 19.95 -15.83
N MET A 20 8.19 20.19 -14.73
CA MET A 20 9.10 19.22 -14.15
C MET A 20 8.37 17.94 -13.72
N GLY A 21 7.20 18.05 -13.08
CA GLY A 21 6.40 16.88 -12.70
C GLY A 21 5.97 16.03 -13.92
N LEU A 22 5.51 16.70 -14.98
CA LEU A 22 5.14 16.06 -16.24
C LEU A 22 6.33 15.45 -16.99
N GLU A 23 7.52 16.01 -16.85
CA GLU A 23 8.74 15.49 -17.48
C GLU A 23 9.35 14.32 -16.69
N MET A 24 9.28 14.35 -15.35
CA MET A 24 9.89 13.34 -14.48
C MET A 24 9.09 12.03 -14.44
N LEU A 25 7.77 12.10 -14.55
CA LEU A 25 6.91 10.92 -14.46
C LEU A 25 7.17 9.92 -15.62
N PRO A 26 7.24 10.33 -16.89
CA PRO A 26 7.60 9.44 -18.00
C PRO A 26 8.97 8.77 -17.85
N LEU A 27 9.93 9.37 -17.14
CA LEU A 27 11.24 8.76 -16.91
C LEU A 27 11.16 7.45 -16.10
N GLN A 28 10.07 7.25 -15.34
CA GLN A 28 9.85 6.01 -14.59
C GLN A 28 9.17 4.91 -15.41
N PHE A 29 8.54 5.24 -16.54
CA PHE A 29 7.73 4.30 -17.31
C PHE A 29 8.54 3.12 -17.88
N PRO A 30 9.74 3.30 -18.46
CA PRO A 30 10.55 2.17 -18.93
C PRO A 30 10.89 1.18 -17.80
N LYS A 31 11.08 1.69 -16.58
CA LYS A 31 11.37 0.86 -15.41
C LYS A 31 10.14 0.05 -14.99
N ILE A 32 8.96 0.67 -14.98
CA ILE A 32 7.68 -0.02 -14.71
C ILE A 32 7.43 -1.11 -15.76
N ASP A 33 7.65 -0.81 -17.04
CA ASP A 33 7.51 -1.78 -18.13
C ASP A 33 8.50 -2.94 -17.95
N SER A 34 9.76 -2.65 -17.59
CA SER A 34 10.74 -3.71 -17.32
C SER A 34 10.33 -4.64 -16.18
N TRP A 35 9.70 -4.12 -15.13
CA TRP A 35 9.20 -4.94 -14.03
C TRP A 35 7.99 -5.77 -14.43
N ARG A 36 7.13 -5.23 -15.30
CA ARG A 36 5.96 -5.96 -15.84
C ARG A 36 6.38 -7.10 -16.75
N SER A 37 7.37 -6.86 -17.61
CA SER A 37 7.85 -7.83 -18.60
C SER A 37 8.78 -8.90 -18.04
N ASN A 38 9.36 -8.68 -16.85
CA ASN A 38 10.24 -9.63 -16.18
C ASN A 38 9.58 -10.17 -14.90
N PRO A 39 8.67 -11.16 -15.02
CA PRO A 39 8.00 -11.72 -13.85
C PRO A 39 9.01 -12.34 -12.89
N LEU A 40 8.80 -12.12 -11.59
CA LEU A 40 9.62 -12.71 -10.55
C LEU A 40 9.44 -14.23 -10.53
N SER A 41 10.54 -14.96 -10.46
CA SER A 41 10.56 -16.41 -10.33
C SER A 41 10.54 -16.86 -8.87
N GLN A 42 10.32 -18.15 -8.63
CA GLN A 42 10.45 -18.76 -7.31
C GLN A 42 11.82 -18.51 -6.69
N ALA A 43 11.88 -18.57 -5.35
CA ALA A 43 13.13 -18.41 -4.63
C ALA A 43 14.18 -19.45 -5.10
N PRO A 44 15.40 -19.02 -5.48
CA PRO A 44 16.44 -19.95 -5.92
C PRO A 44 16.71 -21.04 -4.87
N PRO A 45 16.93 -22.30 -5.28
CA PRO A 45 17.29 -23.37 -4.36
C PRO A 45 18.47 -22.97 -3.49
N ARG A 46 18.43 -23.37 -2.21
CA ARG A 46 19.45 -23.07 -1.19
C ARG A 46 19.59 -21.58 -0.80
N SER A 47 18.78 -20.68 -1.34
CA SER A 47 18.72 -19.29 -0.86
C SER A 47 18.13 -19.21 0.56
N ALA A 48 18.39 -18.10 1.26
CA ALA A 48 17.81 -17.86 2.57
C ALA A 48 16.28 -17.89 2.52
N LEU A 49 15.70 -17.33 1.45
CA LEU A 49 14.26 -17.25 1.19
C LEU A 49 13.65 -18.62 0.88
N PHE A 50 14.36 -19.49 0.15
CA PHE A 50 13.94 -20.89 -0.06
C PHE A 50 13.85 -21.66 1.28
N GLY A 51 14.75 -21.36 2.23
CA GLY A 51 14.64 -21.89 3.59
C GLY A 51 13.41 -21.40 4.35
N ASP A 52 12.96 -20.17 4.07
CA ASP A 52 11.74 -19.60 4.65
C ASP A 52 10.49 -20.24 4.03
N ASP A 53 10.51 -20.53 2.72
CA ASP A 53 9.44 -21.25 2.02
C ASP A 53 9.18 -22.62 2.63
N ARG A 54 10.24 -23.40 2.89
CA ARG A 54 10.11 -24.72 3.53
C ARG A 54 9.46 -24.66 4.91
N ARG A 55 9.62 -23.56 5.64
CA ARG A 55 9.03 -23.35 6.98
C ARG A 55 7.60 -22.81 6.91
N THR A 56 7.18 -22.34 5.74
CA THR A 56 5.87 -21.75 5.50
C THR A 56 5.02 -22.56 4.52
N ASP A 57 5.47 -23.74 4.11
CA ASP A 57 4.74 -24.64 3.21
C ASP A 57 3.33 -24.95 3.75
N PRO A 58 2.27 -24.81 2.93
CA PRO A 58 2.26 -24.59 1.48
C PRO A 58 2.16 -23.11 1.08
N TYR A 59 2.17 -22.18 2.05
CA TYR A 59 1.89 -20.77 1.83
C TYR A 59 3.07 -19.98 1.27
N GLN A 60 4.30 -20.50 1.42
CA GLN A 60 5.56 -20.03 0.83
C GLN A 60 5.80 -18.50 0.91
N SER A 61 6.75 -18.09 1.77
CA SER A 61 7.11 -16.69 1.99
C SER A 61 7.48 -15.94 0.71
N SER A 62 8.22 -16.58 -0.20
CA SER A 62 8.59 -16.02 -1.51
C SER A 62 7.38 -15.80 -2.40
N HIS A 63 6.45 -16.75 -2.45
CA HIS A 63 5.25 -16.65 -3.26
C HIS A 63 4.34 -15.50 -2.79
N LEU A 64 4.25 -15.30 -1.47
CA LEU A 64 3.57 -14.14 -0.90
C LEU A 64 4.23 -12.82 -1.34
N ALA A 65 5.56 -12.74 -1.27
CA ALA A 65 6.29 -11.54 -1.68
C ALA A 65 6.13 -11.25 -3.18
N ILE A 66 6.23 -12.28 -4.03
CA ILE A 66 6.02 -12.17 -5.47
C ILE A 66 4.61 -11.65 -5.77
N ARG A 67 3.58 -12.22 -5.14
CA ARG A 67 2.19 -11.76 -5.31
C ARG A 67 2.04 -10.27 -4.98
N LEU A 68 2.60 -9.81 -3.86
CA LEU A 68 2.52 -8.41 -3.44
C LEU A 68 3.29 -7.47 -4.38
N LEU A 69 4.47 -7.88 -4.84
CA LEU A 69 5.22 -7.12 -5.85
C LEU A 69 4.45 -7.04 -7.17
N SER A 70 3.82 -8.14 -7.60
CA SER A 70 2.95 -8.14 -8.79
C SER A 70 1.78 -7.17 -8.65
N ILE A 71 1.11 -7.12 -7.49
CA ILE A 71 0.04 -6.14 -7.22
C ILE A 71 0.59 -4.71 -7.32
N SER A 72 1.80 -4.47 -6.78
CA SER A 72 2.43 -3.16 -6.83
C SER A 72 2.73 -2.71 -8.26
N VAL A 73 3.37 -3.59 -9.05
CA VAL A 73 3.69 -3.34 -10.46
C VAL A 73 2.43 -3.18 -11.30
N ASP A 74 1.39 -3.97 -11.05
CA ASP A 74 0.11 -3.87 -11.77
C ASP A 74 -0.56 -2.50 -11.57
N ASN A 75 -0.59 -2.00 -10.33
CA ASN A 75 -1.14 -0.66 -10.04
C ASN A 75 -0.30 0.46 -10.66
N LEU A 76 1.03 0.36 -10.61
CA LEU A 76 1.93 1.34 -11.26
C LEU A 76 1.78 1.32 -12.78
N HIS A 77 1.68 0.14 -13.38
CA HIS A 77 1.49 -0.01 -14.82
C HIS A 77 0.11 0.50 -15.24
N CYS A 78 -0.95 0.22 -14.47
CA CYS A 78 -2.29 0.75 -14.73
C CYS A 78 -2.28 2.29 -14.72
N LEU A 79 -1.66 2.91 -13.71
CA LEU A 79 -1.50 4.36 -13.65
C LEU A 79 -0.76 4.91 -14.87
N LYS A 80 0.36 4.27 -15.24
CA LYS A 80 1.14 4.61 -16.43
C LYS A 80 0.32 4.52 -17.71
N THR A 81 -0.45 3.45 -17.92
CA THR A 81 -1.32 3.26 -19.10
C THR A 81 -2.39 4.34 -19.18
N VAL A 82 -3.06 4.66 -18.06
CA VAL A 82 -4.09 5.72 -18.02
C VAL A 82 -3.51 7.09 -18.41
N ILE A 83 -2.31 7.41 -17.92
CA ILE A 83 -1.64 8.69 -18.20
C ILE A 83 -1.08 8.75 -19.62
N SER A 84 -0.33 7.74 -20.05
CA SER A 84 0.41 7.77 -21.32
C SER A 84 -0.44 7.42 -22.52
N GLU A 85 -1.24 6.35 -22.43
CA GLU A 85 -2.07 5.86 -23.54
C GLU A 85 -3.46 6.49 -23.47
N GLY A 86 -4.05 6.54 -22.28
CA GLY A 86 -5.35 7.16 -22.04
C GLY A 86 -5.34 8.68 -22.07
N LYS A 87 -4.16 9.32 -22.02
CA LYS A 87 -3.97 10.78 -21.99
C LYS A 87 -4.87 11.49 -20.98
N SER A 88 -5.12 10.82 -19.85
CA SER A 88 -6.06 11.26 -18.81
C SER A 88 -5.40 11.18 -17.45
N LEU A 89 -5.66 12.17 -16.60
CA LEU A 89 -5.31 12.15 -15.20
C LEU A 89 -6.57 12.42 -14.37
N HIS A 90 -7.20 11.34 -13.91
CA HIS A 90 -8.37 11.46 -13.04
C HIS A 90 -7.98 12.11 -11.70
N MET A 91 -8.88 12.94 -11.17
CA MET A 91 -8.60 13.72 -9.95
C MET A 91 -8.26 12.85 -8.73
N TYR A 92 -8.97 11.73 -8.53
CA TYR A 92 -8.82 10.92 -7.30
C TYR A 92 -8.34 9.48 -7.54
N ALA A 93 -8.64 8.90 -8.71
CA ALA A 93 -8.32 7.49 -8.99
C ALA A 93 -6.82 7.13 -8.86
N PRO A 94 -5.86 7.97 -9.32
CA PRO A 94 -4.43 7.70 -9.16
C PRO A 94 -3.99 7.46 -7.73
N PHE A 95 -4.62 8.13 -6.75
CA PHE A 95 -4.27 7.97 -5.33
C PHE A 95 -4.64 6.58 -4.80
N GLY A 96 -5.70 5.95 -5.34
CA GLY A 96 -6.00 4.56 -5.03
C GLY A 96 -4.92 3.60 -5.55
N MET A 97 -4.44 3.84 -6.77
CA MET A 97 -3.39 3.04 -7.41
C MET A 97 -2.04 3.19 -6.70
N LEU A 98 -1.62 4.43 -6.42
CA LEU A 98 -0.41 4.73 -5.63
C LEU A 98 -0.52 4.17 -4.20
N ARG A 99 -1.71 4.32 -3.60
CA ARG A 99 -2.29 3.51 -2.51
C ARG A 99 -1.72 2.11 -2.42
N ALA A 100 -2.27 1.29 -3.31
CA ALA A 100 -2.01 -0.13 -3.39
C ALA A 100 -0.55 -0.44 -3.73
N ALA A 101 0.08 0.38 -4.58
CA ALA A 101 1.47 0.21 -4.97
C ALA A 101 2.43 0.36 -3.78
N ILE A 102 2.30 1.46 -3.02
CA ILE A 102 3.14 1.75 -1.85
C ILE A 102 2.89 0.70 -0.76
N GLU A 103 1.63 0.41 -0.45
CA GLU A 103 1.28 -0.54 0.61
C GLU A 103 1.82 -1.94 0.32
N SER A 104 1.69 -2.41 -0.91
CA SER A 104 2.15 -3.76 -1.30
C SER A 104 3.68 -3.86 -1.30
N SER A 105 4.37 -2.86 -1.88
CA SER A 105 5.84 -2.81 -1.87
C SER A 105 6.41 -2.68 -0.46
N ALA A 106 5.85 -1.81 0.38
CA ALA A 106 6.31 -1.65 1.75
C ALA A 106 6.01 -2.88 2.61
N THR A 107 4.90 -3.59 2.35
CA THR A 107 4.62 -4.87 3.02
C THR A 107 5.67 -5.93 2.69
N VAL A 108 6.15 -6.00 1.44
CA VAL A 108 7.22 -6.92 1.03
C VAL A 108 8.53 -6.55 1.73
N LEU A 109 8.89 -5.27 1.75
CA LEU A 109 10.10 -4.80 2.43
C LEU A 109 10.01 -5.09 3.93
N TRP A 110 8.87 -4.85 4.56
CA TRP A 110 8.62 -5.24 5.94
C TRP A 110 8.72 -6.76 6.14
N GLN A 111 8.14 -7.57 5.26
CA GLN A 111 8.18 -9.03 5.39
C GLN A 111 9.63 -9.57 5.32
N LEU A 112 10.43 -9.07 4.38
CA LEU A 112 11.71 -9.65 4.00
C LEU A 112 12.94 -8.97 4.63
N SER A 113 12.82 -7.74 5.13
CA SER A 113 13.96 -7.02 5.69
C SER A 113 14.59 -7.61 6.97
N PRO A 114 13.88 -8.37 7.83
CA PRO A 114 14.52 -8.97 8.98
C PRO A 114 15.66 -9.90 8.60
N SER A 115 16.82 -9.74 9.24
CA SER A 115 17.98 -10.64 9.06
C SER A 115 17.69 -12.05 9.58
N ARG A 116 16.88 -12.16 10.65
CA ARG A 116 16.51 -13.42 11.29
C ARG A 116 15.39 -14.13 10.53
N ARG A 117 15.63 -15.38 10.15
CA ARG A 117 14.63 -16.26 9.52
C ARG A 117 13.35 -16.39 10.33
N LYS A 118 13.47 -16.61 11.65
CA LYS A 118 12.31 -16.73 12.55
C LYS A 118 11.37 -15.54 12.39
N GLU A 119 11.92 -14.33 12.29
CA GLU A 119 11.13 -13.11 12.13
C GLU A 119 10.48 -13.02 10.75
N ARG A 120 11.19 -13.33 9.66
CA ARG A 120 10.61 -13.35 8.29
C ARG A 120 9.49 -14.39 8.16
N VAL A 121 9.68 -15.59 8.70
CA VAL A 121 8.67 -16.64 8.74
C VAL A 121 7.46 -16.18 9.55
N CYS A 122 7.68 -15.58 10.71
CA CYS A 122 6.58 -15.09 11.54
C CYS A 122 5.78 -13.96 10.87
N ARG A 123 6.45 -12.97 10.27
CA ARG A 123 5.80 -11.91 9.48
C ARG A 123 4.98 -12.50 8.32
N SER A 124 5.52 -13.50 7.63
CA SER A 124 4.85 -14.18 6.51
C SER A 124 3.61 -14.97 6.96
N LEU A 125 3.71 -15.76 8.03
CA LEU A 125 2.56 -16.49 8.59
C LEU A 125 1.53 -15.52 9.19
N GLY A 126 1.95 -14.42 9.81
CA GLY A 126 1.06 -13.37 10.31
C GLY A 126 0.25 -12.69 9.19
N LEU A 127 0.87 -12.44 8.03
CA LEU A 127 0.18 -11.94 6.84
C LEU A 127 -0.86 -12.95 6.33
N GLN A 128 -0.52 -14.23 6.26
CA GLN A 128 -1.43 -15.30 5.85
C GLN A 128 -2.59 -15.47 6.85
N TYR A 129 -2.30 -15.37 8.14
CA TYR A 129 -3.31 -15.45 9.19
C TYR A 129 -4.30 -14.28 9.11
N ARG A 130 -3.79 -13.05 8.88
CA ARG A 130 -4.63 -11.87 8.65
C ARG A 130 -5.54 -12.06 7.43
N ASP A 131 -4.98 -12.54 6.32
CA ASP A 131 -5.72 -12.81 5.09
C ASP A 131 -6.85 -13.84 5.31
N ALA A 132 -6.54 -14.96 5.97
CA ALA A 132 -7.55 -15.97 6.33
C ALA A 132 -8.62 -15.44 7.31
N LYS A 133 -8.26 -14.50 8.20
CA LYS A 133 -9.22 -13.83 9.07
C LYS A 133 -10.18 -12.92 8.30
N GLU A 134 -9.68 -12.17 7.32
CA GLU A 134 -10.54 -11.35 6.44
C GLU A 134 -11.43 -12.21 5.54
N GLU A 135 -10.88 -13.31 5.02
CA GLU A 135 -11.64 -14.33 4.29
C GLU A 135 -12.81 -14.86 5.13
N ARG A 136 -12.55 -15.21 6.40
CA ARG A 136 -13.61 -15.64 7.34
C ARG A 136 -14.66 -14.56 7.59
N ASN A 137 -14.25 -13.29 7.73
CA ASN A 137 -15.19 -12.19 7.91
C ASN A 137 -16.11 -12.06 6.69
N ALA A 138 -15.57 -12.17 5.48
CA ALA A 138 -16.34 -12.15 4.24
C ALA A 138 -17.26 -13.38 4.12
N GLU A 139 -16.76 -14.57 4.44
CA GLU A 139 -17.56 -15.81 4.49
C GLU A 139 -18.72 -15.71 5.48
N ASN A 140 -18.54 -15.10 6.65
CA ASN A 140 -19.63 -14.91 7.62
C ASN A 140 -20.74 -14.02 7.06
N VAL A 141 -20.38 -12.93 6.36
CA VAL A 141 -21.36 -12.07 5.69
C VAL A 141 -22.06 -12.81 4.55
N ALA A 142 -21.33 -13.59 3.77
CA ALA A 142 -21.88 -14.40 2.68
C ALA A 142 -22.82 -15.50 3.21
N THR A 143 -22.42 -16.22 4.25
CA THR A 143 -23.22 -17.27 4.92
C THR A 143 -24.54 -16.72 5.41
N ALA A 144 -24.52 -15.57 6.09
CA ALA A 144 -25.72 -14.90 6.58
C ALA A 144 -26.70 -14.49 5.46
N ARG A 145 -26.21 -14.30 4.22
CA ARG A 145 -27.02 -13.86 3.08
C ARG A 145 -27.38 -14.97 2.09
N LEU A 146 -26.52 -15.97 1.94
CA LEU A 146 -26.55 -16.99 0.89
C LEU A 146 -26.77 -18.42 1.45
N HIS A 147 -26.88 -18.58 2.77
CA HIS A 147 -27.02 -19.88 3.45
C HIS A 147 -25.90 -20.89 3.10
N SER A 148 -24.72 -20.41 2.71
CA SER A 148 -23.56 -21.24 2.40
C SER A 148 -22.78 -21.61 3.66
N SER A 149 -22.64 -22.89 4.01
CA SER A 149 -21.70 -23.29 5.07
C SER A 149 -20.30 -23.52 4.50
N ASN A 150 -19.40 -22.54 4.62
CA ASN A 150 -17.99 -22.72 4.28
C ASN A 150 -17.12 -22.58 5.54
N GLN A 151 -16.29 -23.59 5.81
CA GLN A 151 -15.31 -23.57 6.91
C GLN A 151 -13.86 -23.52 6.39
N ALA A 152 -13.65 -23.26 5.10
CA ALA A 152 -12.33 -23.22 4.47
C ALA A 152 -11.40 -22.23 5.17
N SER A 153 -11.84 -21.00 5.42
CA SER A 153 -11.05 -19.99 6.13
C SER A 153 -10.64 -20.44 7.54
N SER A 154 -11.54 -21.09 8.28
CA SER A 154 -11.28 -21.57 9.64
C SER A 154 -10.28 -22.74 9.64
N ASN A 155 -10.38 -23.65 8.67
CA ASN A 155 -9.40 -24.71 8.45
C ASN A 155 -8.02 -24.12 8.09
N ARG A 156 -8.00 -23.10 7.22
CA ARG A 156 -6.78 -22.40 6.81
C ARG A 156 -6.10 -21.71 7.99
N MET A 157 -6.86 -21.02 8.84
CA MET A 157 -6.34 -20.40 10.07
C MET A 157 -5.69 -21.42 11.00
N ARG A 158 -6.38 -22.55 11.30
CA ARG A 158 -5.81 -23.64 12.12
C ARG A 158 -4.52 -24.21 11.56
N ARG A 159 -4.44 -24.37 10.23
CA ARG A 159 -3.21 -24.83 9.57
C ARG A 159 -2.06 -23.84 9.76
N ILE A 160 -2.33 -22.53 9.65
CA ILE A 160 -1.31 -21.49 9.85
C ILE A 160 -0.82 -21.49 11.31
N GLU A 161 -1.73 -21.64 12.27
CA GLU A 161 -1.38 -21.78 13.70
C GLU A 161 -0.50 -23.02 13.95
N GLY A 162 -0.83 -24.16 13.33
CA GLY A 162 -0.01 -25.37 13.40
C GLY A 162 1.40 -25.19 12.82
N LEU A 163 1.52 -24.48 11.69
CA LEU A 163 2.83 -24.14 11.11
C LEU A 163 3.62 -23.17 11.98
N ALA A 164 2.95 -22.20 12.61
CA ALA A 164 3.58 -21.28 13.55
C ALA A 164 4.14 -22.05 14.76
N ALA A 165 3.35 -22.96 15.34
CA ALA A 165 3.79 -23.81 16.44
C ALA A 165 5.01 -24.68 16.03
N ALA A 166 4.99 -25.29 14.84
CA ALA A 166 6.11 -26.06 14.30
C ALA A 166 7.37 -25.22 13.98
N ALA A 167 7.24 -23.89 13.93
CA ALA A 167 8.33 -22.94 13.76
C ALA A 167 8.76 -22.28 15.09
N ASP A 168 8.36 -22.85 16.23
CA ASP A 168 8.61 -22.34 17.58
C ASP A 168 8.07 -20.90 17.78
N LEU A 169 6.89 -20.63 17.21
CA LEU A 169 6.14 -19.39 17.37
C LEU A 169 4.89 -19.69 18.19
N SER A 170 4.72 -18.98 19.30
CA SER A 170 3.47 -18.97 20.05
C SER A 170 2.35 -18.29 19.26
N GLU A 171 1.11 -18.65 19.57
CA GLU A 171 -0.08 -17.99 19.03
C GLU A 171 -0.08 -16.49 19.36
N ALA A 172 0.40 -16.12 20.56
CA ALA A 172 0.57 -14.73 20.98
C ALA A 172 1.56 -13.98 20.09
N GLU A 173 2.72 -14.59 19.77
CA GLU A 173 3.66 -14.04 18.81
C GLU A 173 2.99 -13.87 17.45
N LEU A 174 2.39 -14.94 16.89
CA LEU A 174 1.72 -14.88 15.58
C LEU A 174 0.71 -13.72 15.48
N ARG A 175 -0.08 -13.52 16.54
CA ARG A 175 -1.07 -12.43 16.63
C ARG A 175 -0.42 -11.05 16.81
N GLN A 176 0.65 -10.95 17.59
CA GLN A 176 1.41 -9.71 17.76
C GLN A 176 2.04 -9.25 16.44
N TRP A 177 2.44 -10.19 15.58
CA TRP A 177 3.04 -9.91 14.27
C TRP A 177 2.00 -9.64 13.18
N VAL A 178 0.70 -9.66 13.49
CA VAL A 178 -0.33 -9.02 12.66
C VAL A 178 -0.17 -7.50 12.77
N SER A 179 0.80 -6.97 12.04
CA SER A 179 1.08 -5.55 12.00
C SER A 179 -0.05 -4.78 11.31
N THR A 180 -0.31 -3.58 11.80
CA THR A 180 -1.13 -2.60 11.08
C THR A 180 -0.48 -2.21 9.76
N ARG A 181 -1.28 -1.82 8.77
CA ARG A 181 -0.78 -1.31 7.48
C ARG A 181 0.18 -0.14 7.68
N THR A 182 -0.14 0.77 8.60
CA THR A 182 0.73 1.88 9.00
C THR A 182 2.11 1.40 9.45
N ARG A 183 2.18 0.35 10.28
CA ARG A 183 3.47 -0.22 10.73
C ARG A 183 4.26 -0.84 9.57
N GLN A 184 3.58 -1.56 8.67
CA GLN A 184 4.20 -2.15 7.48
C GLN A 184 4.80 -1.07 6.59
N VAL A 185 4.05 -0.01 6.32
CA VAL A 185 4.50 1.14 5.52
C VAL A 185 5.68 1.85 6.18
N ARG A 186 5.58 2.16 7.48
CA ARG A 186 6.65 2.84 8.22
C ARG A 186 7.94 2.03 8.24
N GLU A 187 7.86 0.76 8.66
CA GLU A 187 9.05 -0.10 8.74
C GLU A 187 9.61 -0.45 7.36
N GLY A 188 8.77 -0.75 6.37
CA GLY A 188 9.18 -0.99 4.99
C GLY A 188 9.83 0.24 4.34
N GLY A 189 9.30 1.44 4.63
CA GLY A 189 9.83 2.71 4.16
C GLY A 189 11.26 3.03 4.61
N LYS A 190 11.79 2.35 5.65
CA LYS A 190 13.21 2.44 6.02
C LYS A 190 14.16 1.97 4.90
N HIS A 191 13.64 1.17 3.97
CA HIS A 191 14.38 0.64 2.82
C HIS A 191 14.05 1.39 1.51
N ALA A 192 13.14 2.37 1.55
CA ALA A 192 12.83 3.21 0.40
C ALA A 192 13.83 4.37 0.30
N GLN A 193 14.12 4.81 -0.94
CA GLN A 193 15.04 5.92 -1.19
C GLN A 193 14.59 7.23 -0.51
N ILE A 194 13.27 7.44 -0.41
CA ILE A 194 12.66 8.62 0.21
C ILE A 194 12.60 8.53 1.75
N GLY A 195 12.99 7.39 2.34
CA GLY A 195 12.97 7.18 3.78
C GLY A 195 11.57 6.91 4.37
N SER A 196 11.57 6.58 5.66
CA SER A 196 10.39 6.07 6.39
C SER A 196 9.28 7.12 6.55
N GLN A 197 9.62 8.34 6.99
CA GLN A 197 8.62 9.38 7.24
C GLN A 197 7.91 9.80 5.96
N LEU A 198 8.65 10.01 4.87
CA LEU A 198 8.06 10.46 3.61
C LEU A 198 7.25 9.35 2.93
N THR A 199 7.69 8.10 3.03
CA THR A 199 6.90 6.94 2.58
C THR A 199 5.56 6.86 3.31
N GLU A 200 5.57 7.03 4.64
CA GLU A 200 4.34 7.00 5.44
C GLU A 200 3.41 8.18 5.12
N LEU A 201 3.95 9.39 5.03
CA LEU A 201 3.17 10.59 4.69
C LEU A 201 2.52 10.42 3.31
N THR A 202 3.28 9.98 2.31
CA THR A 202 2.77 9.74 0.95
C THR A 202 1.63 8.71 0.96
N TRP A 203 1.79 7.61 1.69
CA TRP A 203 0.74 6.60 1.84
C TRP A 203 -0.50 7.15 2.57
N GLN A 204 -0.33 7.97 3.62
CA GLN A 204 -1.45 8.60 4.34
C GLN A 204 -2.24 9.56 3.46
N ILE A 205 -1.55 10.37 2.64
CA ILE A 205 -2.17 11.28 1.67
C ILE A 205 -2.98 10.47 0.64
N CYS A 206 -2.36 9.46 0.03
CA CYS A 206 -3.03 8.62 -0.95
C CYS A 206 -4.23 7.87 -0.33
N SER A 207 -4.10 7.41 0.91
CA SER A 207 -5.19 6.82 1.69
C SER A 207 -6.35 7.78 1.90
N GLY A 208 -6.06 9.00 2.34
CA GLY A 208 -7.07 10.00 2.62
C GLY A 208 -7.87 10.33 1.35
N MET A 209 -7.18 10.56 0.24
CA MET A 209 -7.82 10.91 -1.02
C MET A 209 -8.64 9.75 -1.59
N ALA A 210 -8.13 8.52 -1.54
CA ALA A 210 -8.87 7.34 -1.98
C ALA A 210 -10.16 7.08 -1.17
N HIS A 211 -10.21 7.55 0.08
CA HIS A 211 -11.38 7.43 0.96
C HIS A 211 -12.22 8.72 1.08
N GLY A 212 -11.92 9.75 0.28
CA GLY A 212 -12.68 11.01 0.31
C GLY A 212 -12.50 11.83 1.59
N GLN A 213 -11.37 11.70 2.28
CA GLN A 213 -11.10 12.45 3.51
C GLN A 213 -10.70 13.90 3.21
N ASN A 214 -11.52 14.86 3.65
CA ASN A 214 -11.33 16.29 3.34
C ASN A 214 -9.95 16.83 3.71
N TRP A 215 -9.36 16.41 4.83
CA TRP A 215 -8.02 16.91 5.22
C TRP A 215 -6.98 16.64 4.14
N SER A 216 -7.02 15.47 3.50
CA SER A 216 -6.01 15.09 2.50
C SER A 216 -6.13 15.93 1.23
N THR A 217 -7.37 16.17 0.78
CA THR A 217 -7.69 17.07 -0.33
C THR A 217 -7.28 18.51 -0.02
N LEU A 218 -7.64 18.99 1.18
CA LEU A 218 -7.42 20.36 1.60
C LEU A 218 -5.95 20.67 1.90
N SER A 219 -5.20 19.72 2.44
CA SER A 219 -3.79 19.93 2.76
C SER A 219 -2.89 19.86 1.52
N MET A 220 -3.27 19.08 0.49
CA MET A 220 -2.34 18.71 -0.60
C MET A 220 -2.68 19.32 -1.95
N LEU A 221 -3.94 19.66 -2.23
CA LEU A 221 -4.30 20.27 -3.50
C LEU A 221 -4.20 21.78 -3.40
N ASP A 222 -3.87 22.43 -4.51
CA ASP A 222 -4.04 23.87 -4.62
C ASP A 222 -5.52 24.16 -4.79
N ARG A 223 -5.97 25.19 -4.07
CA ARG A 223 -7.39 25.52 -3.91
C ARG A 223 -7.60 26.94 -4.37
N GLN A 224 -8.50 27.10 -5.32
CA GLN A 224 -9.07 28.40 -5.64
C GLN A 224 -10.54 28.35 -5.24
N GLU A 225 -10.94 29.18 -4.28
CA GLU A 225 -12.36 29.34 -3.95
C GLU A 225 -13.08 29.95 -5.16
N VAL A 226 -14.15 29.29 -5.59
CA VAL A 226 -14.97 29.69 -6.75
C VAL A 226 -16.28 30.33 -6.29
N ALA A 227 -16.83 29.87 -5.18
CA ALA A 227 -18.03 30.42 -4.57
C ALA A 227 -18.08 30.08 -3.08
N SER A 228 -18.62 30.99 -2.28
CA SER A 228 -18.93 30.75 -0.86
C SER A 228 -20.44 30.79 -0.63
N PHE A 229 -20.91 29.88 0.21
CA PHE A 229 -22.31 29.74 0.61
C PHE A 229 -22.40 29.81 2.14
N GLY A 230 -22.42 31.04 2.67
CA GLY A 230 -22.36 31.30 4.11
C GLY A 230 -20.94 31.22 4.66
N GLU A 231 -20.81 31.01 5.99
CA GLU A 231 -19.50 31.01 6.66
C GLU A 231 -18.76 29.67 6.62
N THR A 232 -19.44 28.56 6.31
CA THR A 232 -18.91 27.20 6.51
C THR A 232 -18.85 26.34 5.27
N VAL A 233 -19.43 26.78 4.15
CA VAL A 233 -19.51 26.02 2.90
C VAL A 233 -18.94 26.84 1.76
N ALA A 234 -18.00 26.27 1.02
CA ALA A 234 -17.42 26.89 -0.16
C ALA A 234 -17.15 25.83 -1.25
N THR A 235 -17.25 26.27 -2.50
CA THR A 235 -16.89 25.50 -3.69
C THR A 235 -15.47 25.85 -4.09
N TYR A 236 -14.63 24.82 -4.28
CA TYR A 236 -13.24 25.00 -4.69
C TYR A 236 -12.97 24.40 -6.06
N LYS A 237 -12.19 25.11 -6.87
CA LYS A 237 -11.43 24.52 -7.97
C LYS A 237 -10.15 23.96 -7.38
N LEU A 238 -9.94 22.66 -7.58
CA LEU A 238 -8.79 21.93 -7.05
C LEU A 238 -7.80 21.63 -8.18
N THR A 239 -6.52 21.88 -7.93
CA THR A 239 -5.43 21.53 -8.85
C THR A 239 -4.43 20.63 -8.12
N ALA A 240 -4.06 19.52 -8.76
CA ALA A 240 -3.03 18.63 -8.24
C ALA A 240 -1.66 19.31 -8.38
N ASN A 241 -0.88 19.32 -7.30
CA ASN A 241 0.47 19.88 -7.25
C ASN A 241 1.43 18.76 -6.80
N ALA A 242 2.46 18.49 -7.61
CA ALA A 242 3.34 17.34 -7.40
C ALA A 242 4.42 17.58 -6.31
N MET A 243 4.58 18.82 -5.84
CA MET A 243 5.72 19.25 -5.01
C MET A 243 5.40 19.42 -3.51
N LYS A 244 4.13 19.34 -3.06
CA LYS A 244 3.80 19.38 -1.61
C LYS A 244 4.25 18.15 -0.82
N ILE A 245 4.90 17.18 -1.47
CA ILE A 245 5.47 15.96 -0.87
C ILE A 245 7.02 15.99 -0.96
N GLY A 246 7.62 17.18 -0.99
CA GLY A 246 9.07 17.43 -0.93
C GLY A 246 9.48 18.24 0.29
#